data_AF-A0A252EJU1-F1
#
_entry.id   AF-A0A252EJU1-F1
#
_cell.length_a   1.000
_cell.length_b   1.000
_cell.length_c   1.000
_cell.angle_alpha   90.00
_cell.angle_beta   90.00
_cell.angle_gamma   90.00
#
_symmetry.space_group_name_H-M   'P 1'
#
loop_
_entity.id
_entity.type
_entity.pdbx_description
1 polymer ?
#
loop_
_entity_poly.entity_id
_entity_poly.type
_entity_poly.pdbx_seq_one_letter_code
_entity_poly.pdbx_strand_id
1 'polypeptide(L)'
;MALEFTEAEIQRYSRHILLPEVGGTGQAALRAASVLIIGAGGLGSPVALYLAAAGVGRIGLVDDDVVELSNLQRQIVHVTDAVGARKVDSARARLEALNPEVTIETWPMRLTPDVVDDLVQRYDLVCDGCDNFATRYLVNAACVRARKPLVSAAVQRFEGQLSTFRPWEGGPCYHCLYPETDGVADGLSCGEAGVFGAVTGVMGTLQATEALKELLGLGTSLAGRLLMWDALATRFTTIALQRDATCPVCSAEQDVSA
;
A
#
# COMPACT_ATOMS: atom_id res chain seq x y z
N MET A 1 16.79 10.03 -16.08
CA MET A 1 16.92 9.52 -14.71
C MET A 1 18.40 9.52 -14.36
N ALA A 2 18.81 10.15 -13.27
CA ALA A 2 20.22 10.21 -12.88
C ALA A 2 20.66 8.84 -12.33
N LEU A 3 21.70 8.26 -12.91
CA LEU A 3 22.32 6.99 -12.47
C LEU A 3 23.50 7.21 -11.52
N GLU A 4 23.75 8.46 -11.13
CA GLU A 4 24.77 8.80 -10.15
C GLU A 4 24.23 8.51 -8.75
N PHE A 5 24.89 7.56 -8.09
CA PHE A 5 24.67 7.22 -6.69
C PHE A 5 25.90 7.67 -5.89
N THR A 6 25.67 8.17 -4.69
CA THR A 6 26.73 8.35 -3.69
C THR A 6 27.30 7.00 -3.27
N GLU A 7 28.50 7.01 -2.69
CA GLU A 7 29.10 5.77 -2.16
C GLU A 7 28.21 5.12 -1.09
N ALA A 8 27.54 5.93 -0.26
CA ALA A 8 26.58 5.46 0.74
C ALA A 8 25.37 4.77 0.09
N GLU A 9 24.78 5.35 -0.96
CA GLU A 9 23.68 4.74 -1.73
C GLU A 9 24.11 3.41 -2.36
N ILE A 10 25.30 3.35 -2.97
CA ILE A 10 25.84 2.12 -3.57
C ILE A 10 26.00 1.03 -2.50
N GLN A 11 26.56 1.38 -1.34
CA GLN A 11 26.74 0.44 -0.24
C GLN A 11 25.39 -0.07 0.28
N ARG A 12 24.46 0.85 0.54
CA ARG A 12 23.12 0.58 1.08
C ARG A 12 22.31 -0.31 0.14
N TYR A 13 22.24 0.03 -1.14
CA TYR A 13 21.41 -0.68 -2.13
C TYR A 13 22.17 -1.76 -2.89
N SER A 14 23.40 -2.10 -2.49
CA SER A 14 24.25 -3.08 -3.17
C SER A 14 23.54 -4.41 -3.46
N ARG A 15 22.67 -4.88 -2.55
CA ARG A 15 21.91 -6.12 -2.73
C ARG A 15 20.83 -6.03 -3.81
N HIS A 16 20.21 -4.86 -4.00
CA HIS A 16 19.29 -4.63 -5.12
C HIS A 16 20.05 -4.45 -6.43
N ILE A 17 21.13 -3.66 -6.42
CA ILE A 17 21.93 -3.37 -7.62
C ILE A 17 22.54 -4.66 -8.23
N LEU A 18 22.83 -5.67 -7.40
CA LEU A 18 23.33 -6.97 -7.87
C LEU A 18 22.27 -7.85 -8.53
N LEU A 19 20.98 -7.59 -8.33
CA LEU A 19 19.91 -8.37 -8.97
C LEU A 19 19.81 -7.99 -10.46
N PRO A 20 19.92 -8.94 -11.40
CA PRO A 20 19.84 -8.65 -12.84
C PRO A 20 18.56 -7.93 -13.26
N GLU A 21 17.44 -8.25 -12.60
CA GLU A 21 16.12 -7.65 -12.87
C GLU A 21 16.01 -6.22 -12.36
N VAL A 22 16.84 -5.82 -11.37
CA VAL A 22 16.80 -4.48 -10.77
C VAL A 22 17.96 -3.64 -11.29
N GLY A 23 19.20 -4.02 -11.00
CA GLY A 23 20.38 -3.28 -11.41
C GLY A 23 20.42 -1.83 -10.89
N GLY A 24 21.39 -1.06 -11.39
CA GLY A 24 21.47 0.38 -11.11
C GLY A 24 20.27 1.16 -11.67
N THR A 25 19.74 0.75 -12.82
CA THR A 25 18.59 1.40 -13.46
C THR A 25 17.31 1.26 -12.64
N GLY A 26 17.02 0.05 -12.13
CA GLY A 26 15.87 -0.20 -11.27
C GLY A 26 16.02 0.53 -9.93
N GLN A 27 17.21 0.54 -9.34
CA GLN A 27 17.44 1.31 -8.10
C GLN A 27 17.24 2.82 -8.32
N ALA A 28 17.66 3.35 -9.48
CA ALA A 28 17.42 4.75 -9.83
C ALA A 28 15.93 5.04 -10.06
N ALA A 29 15.18 4.06 -10.57
CA ALA A 29 13.74 4.16 -10.74
C ALA A 29 13.03 4.21 -9.37
N LEU A 30 13.42 3.35 -8.41
CA LEU A 30 12.92 3.44 -7.03
C LEU A 30 13.21 4.81 -6.41
N ARG A 31 14.44 5.32 -6.56
CA ARG A 31 14.82 6.65 -6.06
C ARG A 31 14.00 7.78 -6.69
N ALA A 32 13.55 7.62 -7.93
CA ALA A 32 12.69 8.60 -8.61
C ALA A 32 11.21 8.43 -8.29
N ALA A 33 10.81 7.27 -7.77
CA ALA A 33 9.41 6.93 -7.52
C ALA A 33 8.89 7.52 -6.20
N SER A 34 7.56 7.63 -6.15
CA SER A 34 6.83 8.09 -4.99
C SER A 34 5.63 7.21 -4.66
N VAL A 35 5.45 6.87 -3.38
CA VAL A 35 4.36 6.00 -2.90
C VAL A 35 3.57 6.68 -1.80
N LEU A 36 2.24 6.66 -1.91
CA LEU A 36 1.32 7.06 -0.85
C LEU A 36 0.85 5.84 -0.06
N ILE A 37 1.00 5.84 1.25
CA ILE A 37 0.56 4.76 2.14
C ILE A 37 -0.62 5.27 2.96
N ILE A 38 -1.77 4.60 2.81
CA ILE A 38 -2.99 4.90 3.55
C ILE A 38 -3.06 3.99 4.77
N GLY A 39 -2.91 4.58 5.95
CA GLY A 39 -2.79 3.92 7.24
C GLY A 39 -1.34 3.59 7.59
N ALA A 40 -0.88 4.06 8.74
CA ALA A 40 0.41 3.75 9.36
C ALA A 40 0.30 2.57 10.37
N GLY A 41 -0.76 1.77 10.28
CA GLY A 41 -1.06 0.66 11.18
C GLY A 41 -0.31 -0.63 10.89
N GLY A 42 -0.97 -1.78 11.13
CA GLY A 42 -0.31 -3.10 11.10
C GLY A 42 0.13 -3.54 9.70
N LEU A 43 -0.59 -3.11 8.65
CA LEU A 43 -0.23 -3.32 7.25
C LEU A 43 0.74 -2.23 6.76
N GLY A 44 0.44 -0.97 7.05
CA GLY A 44 1.28 0.17 6.64
C GLY A 44 2.68 0.16 7.24
N SER A 45 2.85 -0.36 8.46
CA SER A 45 4.15 -0.48 9.14
C SER A 45 5.21 -1.21 8.31
N PRO A 46 5.03 -2.50 7.96
CA PRO A 46 5.99 -3.21 7.11
C PRO A 46 6.10 -2.61 5.70
N VAL A 47 5.00 -2.09 5.12
CA VAL A 47 5.07 -1.41 3.81
C VAL A 47 6.03 -0.23 3.87
N ALA A 48 5.84 0.68 4.81
CA ALA A 48 6.68 1.86 4.94
C ALA A 48 8.14 1.49 5.21
N LEU A 49 8.40 0.53 6.11
CA LEU A 49 9.75 0.06 6.44
C LEU A 49 10.47 -0.51 5.22
N TYR A 50 9.83 -1.39 4.46
CA TYR A 50 10.47 -2.01 3.30
C TYR A 50 10.61 -1.06 2.11
N LEU A 51 9.65 -0.17 1.86
CA LEU A 51 9.77 0.84 0.80
C LEU A 51 10.88 1.86 1.12
N ALA A 52 10.99 2.31 2.37
CA ALA A 52 12.08 3.18 2.79
C ALA A 52 13.43 2.47 2.70
N ALA A 53 13.54 1.22 3.17
CA ALA A 53 14.76 0.42 3.06
C ALA A 53 15.16 0.15 1.60
N ALA A 54 14.18 -0.02 0.71
CA ALA A 54 14.39 -0.22 -0.72
C ALA A 54 14.83 1.06 -1.47
N GLY A 55 14.74 2.23 -0.82
CA GLY A 55 15.13 3.51 -1.41
C GLY A 55 14.07 4.09 -2.35
N VAL A 56 12.78 3.86 -2.08
CA VAL A 56 11.71 4.63 -2.74
C VAL A 56 11.89 6.10 -2.37
N GLY A 57 12.08 6.97 -3.36
CA GLY A 57 12.56 8.34 -3.12
C GLY A 57 11.66 9.21 -2.26
N ARG A 58 10.34 9.05 -2.40
CA ARG A 58 9.35 9.80 -1.62
C ARG A 58 8.23 8.90 -1.11
N ILE A 59 7.95 8.95 0.19
CA ILE A 59 6.87 8.20 0.82
C ILE A 59 5.93 9.17 1.54
N GLY A 60 4.66 9.16 1.16
CA GLY A 60 3.59 9.86 1.87
C GLY A 60 2.91 8.93 2.86
N LEU A 61 2.71 9.37 4.10
CA LEU A 61 2.01 8.62 5.15
C LEU A 61 0.71 9.35 5.52
N VAL A 62 -0.43 8.68 5.41
CA VAL A 62 -1.75 9.20 5.80
C VAL A 62 -2.29 8.40 6.97
N ASP A 63 -2.51 9.04 8.11
CA ASP A 63 -3.14 8.44 9.30
C ASP A 63 -3.56 9.56 10.27
N ASP A 64 -4.78 9.51 10.80
CA ASP A 64 -5.30 10.48 11.77
C ASP A 64 -5.15 10.05 13.23
N ASP A 65 -4.69 8.83 13.49
CA ASP A 65 -4.58 8.30 14.84
C ASP A 65 -3.27 8.67 15.55
N VAL A 66 -3.26 8.40 16.84
CA VAL A 66 -2.08 8.35 17.70
C VAL A 66 -1.66 6.91 17.98
N VAL A 67 -0.40 6.71 18.37
CA VAL A 67 0.12 5.40 18.77
C VAL A 67 -0.47 5.00 20.12
N GLU A 68 -1.08 3.82 20.20
CA GLU A 68 -1.54 3.23 21.45
C GLU A 68 -0.73 2.00 21.84
N LEU A 69 -0.67 1.68 23.14
CA LEU A 69 0.01 0.46 23.62
C LEU A 69 -0.56 -0.82 22.97
N SER A 70 -1.89 -0.87 22.75
CA SER A 70 -2.62 -1.96 22.09
C SER A 70 -2.15 -2.23 20.65
N ASN A 71 -1.51 -1.23 20.02
CA ASN A 71 -1.07 -1.28 18.64
C ASN A 71 0.25 -2.04 18.48
N LEU A 72 1.11 -2.03 19.52
CA LEU A 72 2.52 -2.43 19.42
C LEU A 72 2.72 -3.94 19.19
N GLN A 73 1.69 -4.76 19.34
CA GLN A 73 1.74 -6.17 18.97
C GLN A 73 1.83 -6.42 17.45
N ARG A 74 1.50 -5.40 16.63
CA ARG A 74 1.44 -5.53 15.15
C ARG A 74 1.96 -4.32 14.37
N GLN A 75 2.00 -3.13 14.97
CA GLN A 75 2.41 -1.88 14.29
C GLN A 75 3.90 -1.62 14.49
N ILE A 76 4.74 -2.44 13.84
CA ILE A 76 6.18 -2.55 14.10
C ILE A 76 7.01 -1.32 13.69
N VAL A 77 6.41 -0.32 13.03
CA VAL A 77 7.08 0.96 12.77
C VAL A 77 7.12 1.85 14.02
N HIS A 78 6.23 1.58 14.98
CA HIS A 78 6.14 2.30 16.25
C HIS A 78 6.86 1.57 17.38
N VAL A 79 7.16 2.31 18.44
CA VAL A 79 7.83 1.82 19.65
C VAL A 79 7.09 2.31 20.90
N THR A 80 7.35 1.67 22.05
CA THR A 80 6.69 2.01 23.32
C THR A 80 6.83 3.49 23.69
N ASP A 81 7.98 4.09 23.46
CA ASP A 81 8.23 5.49 23.78
C ASP A 81 7.44 6.48 22.90
N ALA A 82 6.84 6.00 21.80
CA ALA A 82 6.02 6.81 20.91
C ALA A 82 4.52 6.82 21.27
N VAL A 83 4.11 6.09 22.32
CA VAL A 83 2.69 6.07 22.75
C VAL A 83 2.19 7.49 23.02
N GLY A 84 1.07 7.85 22.40
CA GLY A 84 0.47 9.20 22.44
C GLY A 84 0.95 10.15 21.33
N ALA A 85 2.02 9.83 20.61
CA ALA A 85 2.42 10.59 19.42
C ALA A 85 1.52 10.24 18.24
N ARG A 86 1.36 11.17 17.28
CA ARG A 86 0.69 10.88 16.01
C ARG A 86 1.40 9.74 15.29
N LYS A 87 0.66 8.78 14.74
CA LYS A 87 1.26 7.63 14.05
C LYS A 87 2.15 8.07 12.90
N VAL A 88 1.70 9.01 12.08
CA VAL A 88 2.51 9.52 10.96
C VAL A 88 3.85 10.13 11.39
N ASP A 89 3.89 10.82 12.54
CA ASP A 89 5.12 11.44 13.05
C ASP A 89 6.06 10.40 13.66
N SER A 90 5.52 9.44 14.41
CA SER A 90 6.28 8.29 14.92
C SER A 90 6.88 7.46 13.79
N ALA A 91 6.09 7.19 12.74
CA ALA A 91 6.55 6.45 11.57
C ALA A 91 7.63 7.24 10.83
N ARG A 92 7.45 8.55 10.56
CA ARG A 92 8.47 9.39 9.94
C ARG A 92 9.81 9.27 10.65
N ALA A 93 9.83 9.49 11.97
CA ALA A 93 11.07 9.44 12.75
C ALA A 93 11.79 8.09 12.61
N ARG A 94 11.02 6.99 12.58
CA ARG A 94 11.58 5.64 12.38
C ARG A 94 12.14 5.43 10.98
N LEU A 95 11.45 5.92 9.95
CA LEU A 95 11.85 5.76 8.55
C LEU A 95 13.06 6.62 8.19
N GLU A 96 13.14 7.86 8.69
CA GLU A 96 14.30 8.73 8.51
C GLU A 96 15.54 8.16 9.21
N ALA A 97 15.37 7.56 10.39
CA ALA A 97 16.45 6.84 11.07
C ALA A 97 16.90 5.58 10.31
N LEU A 98 15.99 4.92 9.60
CA LEU A 98 16.29 3.75 8.76
C LEU A 98 17.02 4.16 7.47
N ASN A 99 16.52 5.17 6.77
CA ASN A 99 17.05 5.65 5.52
C ASN A 99 16.88 7.18 5.37
N PRO A 100 17.93 7.98 5.65
CA PRO A 100 17.85 9.44 5.61
C PRO A 100 17.82 10.02 4.19
N GLU A 101 18.01 9.20 3.15
CA GLU A 101 17.96 9.64 1.74
C GLU A 101 16.52 9.70 1.20
N VAL A 102 15.56 9.09 1.91
CA VAL A 102 14.16 9.04 1.51
C VAL A 102 13.40 10.24 2.08
N THR A 103 12.61 10.90 1.24
CA THR A 103 11.74 12.01 1.67
C THR A 103 10.44 11.45 2.26
N ILE A 104 10.17 11.75 3.53
CA ILE A 104 8.93 11.32 4.22
C ILE A 104 7.95 12.47 4.42
N GLU A 105 6.85 12.46 3.68
CA GLU A 105 5.72 13.39 3.82
C GLU A 105 4.68 12.80 4.76
N THR A 106 4.10 13.61 5.65
CA THR A 106 3.05 13.17 6.59
C THR A 106 1.78 13.96 6.39
N TRP A 107 0.67 13.24 6.47
CA TRP A 107 -0.69 13.74 6.34
C TRP A 107 -1.48 13.28 7.57
N PRO A 108 -1.41 14.03 8.70
CA PRO A 108 -2.08 13.70 9.95
C PRO A 108 -3.59 14.00 9.86
N MET A 109 -4.27 13.33 8.95
CA MET A 109 -5.66 13.60 8.59
C MET A 109 -6.38 12.35 8.13
N ARG A 110 -7.70 12.35 8.31
CA ARG A 110 -8.59 11.38 7.68
C ARG A 110 -8.79 11.79 6.23
N LEU A 111 -8.75 10.81 5.32
CA LEU A 111 -9.09 11.06 3.92
C LEU A 111 -10.57 11.42 3.77
N THR A 112 -10.82 12.45 2.97
CA THR A 112 -12.15 12.94 2.62
C THR A 112 -12.25 13.13 1.10
N PRO A 113 -13.47 13.16 0.53
CA PRO A 113 -13.68 13.38 -0.90
C PRO A 113 -13.04 14.65 -1.47
N ASP A 114 -12.94 15.71 -0.65
CA ASP A 114 -12.38 17.01 -1.06
C ASP A 114 -10.84 17.02 -1.15
N VAL A 115 -10.13 16.07 -0.53
CA VAL A 115 -8.66 16.06 -0.50
C VAL A 115 -8.03 14.85 -1.20
N VAL A 116 -8.78 13.76 -1.35
CA VAL A 116 -8.21 12.48 -1.79
C VAL A 116 -7.66 12.53 -3.22
N ASP A 117 -8.34 13.24 -4.13
CA ASP A 117 -7.94 13.28 -5.53
C ASP A 117 -6.63 14.05 -5.73
N ASP A 118 -6.54 15.24 -5.13
CA ASP A 118 -5.31 16.06 -5.15
C ASP A 118 -4.14 15.31 -4.52
N LEU A 119 -4.39 14.56 -3.44
CA LEU A 119 -3.35 13.82 -2.76
C LEU A 119 -2.86 12.63 -3.60
N VAL A 120 -3.77 11.79 -4.12
CA VAL A 120 -3.43 10.60 -4.90
C VAL A 120 -2.65 10.97 -6.16
N GLN A 121 -3.02 12.06 -6.85
CA GLN A 121 -2.35 12.49 -8.09
C GLN A 121 -0.85 12.79 -7.91
N ARG A 122 -0.42 13.14 -6.69
CA ARG A 122 0.98 13.50 -6.39
C ARG A 122 1.93 12.31 -6.31
N TYR A 123 1.42 11.09 -6.22
CA TYR A 123 2.24 9.89 -6.06
C TYR A 123 2.13 8.99 -7.28
N ASP A 124 3.11 8.11 -7.48
CA ASP A 124 3.13 7.19 -8.62
C ASP A 124 2.29 5.94 -8.35
N LEU A 125 2.22 5.52 -7.08
CA LEU A 125 1.49 4.34 -6.62
C LEU A 125 0.89 4.57 -5.23
N VAL A 126 -0.25 3.94 -4.95
CA VAL A 126 -0.92 3.98 -3.64
C VAL A 126 -0.96 2.59 -3.01
N CYS A 127 -0.58 2.50 -1.74
CA CYS A 127 -0.73 1.32 -0.90
C CYS A 127 -1.87 1.55 0.10
N ASP A 128 -2.92 0.74 0.01
CA ASP A 128 -4.03 0.77 0.97
C ASP A 128 -3.86 -0.30 2.06
N GLY A 129 -3.68 0.15 3.31
CA GLY A 129 -3.63 -0.67 4.51
C GLY A 129 -4.67 -0.26 5.56
N CYS A 130 -5.72 0.47 5.18
CA CYS A 130 -6.75 0.93 6.12
C CYS A 130 -7.70 -0.21 6.53
N ASP A 131 -8.44 -0.05 7.62
CA ASP A 131 -9.26 -1.11 8.21
C ASP A 131 -10.78 -0.89 8.06
N ASN A 132 -11.21 0.09 7.27
CA ASN A 132 -12.62 0.40 7.04
C ASN A 132 -12.94 0.54 5.54
N PHE A 133 -14.12 0.05 5.14
CA PHE A 133 -14.54 0.04 3.74
C PHE A 133 -14.67 1.44 3.13
N ALA A 134 -15.18 2.43 3.88
CA ALA A 134 -15.38 3.78 3.39
C ALA A 134 -14.09 4.41 2.84
N THR A 135 -12.97 4.30 3.57
CA THR A 135 -11.67 4.78 3.09
C THR A 135 -11.19 3.98 1.87
N ARG A 136 -11.40 2.65 1.84
CA ARG A 136 -11.01 1.81 0.69
C ARG A 136 -11.75 2.20 -0.58
N TYR A 137 -13.07 2.42 -0.49
CA TYR A 137 -13.90 2.87 -1.61
C TYR A 137 -13.46 4.23 -2.11
N LEU A 138 -13.22 5.17 -1.20
CA LEU A 138 -12.75 6.51 -1.50
C LEU A 138 -11.39 6.49 -2.23
N VAL A 139 -10.40 5.79 -1.68
CA VAL A 139 -9.05 5.67 -2.26
C VAL A 139 -9.10 4.96 -3.61
N ASN A 140 -9.88 3.89 -3.73
CA ASN A 140 -10.07 3.21 -5.00
C ASN A 140 -10.61 4.15 -6.07
N ALA A 141 -11.69 4.88 -5.78
CA ALA A 141 -12.30 5.78 -6.74
C ALA A 141 -11.32 6.88 -7.19
N ALA A 142 -10.55 7.45 -6.26
CA ALA A 142 -9.50 8.40 -6.56
C ALA A 142 -8.38 7.82 -7.43
N CYS A 143 -7.91 6.59 -7.13
CA CYS A 143 -6.90 5.89 -7.92
C CYS A 143 -7.38 5.58 -9.34
N VAL A 144 -8.65 5.19 -9.51
CA VAL A 144 -9.26 5.00 -10.84
C VAL A 144 -9.22 6.29 -11.64
N ARG A 145 -9.73 7.40 -11.09
CA ARG A 145 -9.74 8.72 -11.76
C ARG A 145 -8.34 9.22 -12.10
N ALA A 146 -7.41 9.07 -11.18
CA ALA A 146 -6.02 9.54 -11.35
C ALA A 146 -5.14 8.57 -12.16
N ARG A 147 -5.66 7.40 -12.54
CA ARG A 147 -4.94 6.29 -13.19
C ARG A 147 -3.66 5.91 -12.44
N LYS A 148 -3.76 5.78 -11.12
CA LYS A 148 -2.67 5.41 -10.22
C LYS A 148 -2.86 3.99 -9.72
N PRO A 149 -1.86 3.08 -9.86
CA PRO A 149 -1.95 1.73 -9.33
C PRO A 149 -2.29 1.74 -7.84
N LEU A 150 -3.31 0.96 -7.47
CA LEU A 150 -3.68 0.73 -6.08
C LEU A 150 -3.29 -0.69 -5.69
N VAL A 151 -2.33 -0.82 -4.78
CA VAL A 151 -1.98 -2.10 -4.15
C VAL A 151 -2.71 -2.15 -2.81
N SER A 152 -3.74 -2.99 -2.70
CA SER A 152 -4.61 -3.03 -1.52
C SER A 152 -4.46 -4.36 -0.81
N ALA A 153 -4.14 -4.30 0.49
CA ALA A 153 -4.10 -5.46 1.37
C ALA A 153 -5.18 -5.37 2.45
N ALA A 154 -5.68 -6.51 2.89
CA ALA A 154 -6.61 -6.63 4.01
C ALA A 154 -6.24 -7.84 4.87
N VAL A 155 -6.58 -7.78 6.16
CA VAL A 155 -6.34 -8.84 7.12
C VAL A 155 -7.55 -8.98 8.03
N GLN A 156 -7.86 -10.20 8.44
CA GLN A 156 -8.86 -10.46 9.46
C GLN A 156 -8.49 -11.74 10.21
N ARG A 157 -8.37 -11.69 11.55
CA ARG A 157 -7.97 -12.82 12.38
C ARG A 157 -6.65 -13.48 11.93
N PHE A 158 -6.74 -14.59 11.19
CA PHE A 158 -5.63 -15.40 10.67
C PHE A 158 -5.58 -15.44 9.14
N GLU A 159 -6.34 -14.57 8.48
CA GLU A 159 -6.49 -14.52 7.03
C GLU A 159 -5.97 -13.20 6.48
N GLY A 160 -5.47 -13.25 5.25
CA GLY A 160 -4.95 -12.10 4.52
C GLY A 160 -5.35 -12.12 3.06
N GLN A 161 -5.54 -10.93 2.48
CA GLN A 161 -5.90 -10.74 1.08
C GLN A 161 -5.07 -9.61 0.47
N LEU A 162 -4.65 -9.78 -0.79
CA LEU A 162 -3.86 -8.78 -1.52
C LEU A 162 -4.24 -8.78 -3.00
N SER A 163 -4.43 -7.60 -3.57
CA SER A 163 -4.62 -7.41 -5.01
C SER A 163 -4.06 -6.07 -5.45
N THR A 164 -3.81 -5.96 -6.75
CA THR A 164 -3.42 -4.72 -7.41
C THR A 164 -4.55 -4.30 -8.36
N PHE A 165 -4.91 -3.02 -8.37
CA PHE A 165 -5.98 -2.50 -9.22
C PHE A 165 -5.42 -1.45 -10.20
N ARG A 166 -5.59 -1.73 -11.50
CA ARG A 166 -5.27 -0.84 -12.62
C ARG A 166 -6.39 -0.90 -13.69
N PRO A 167 -7.61 -0.49 -13.36
CA PRO A 167 -8.78 -0.74 -14.21
C PRO A 167 -8.73 -0.07 -15.59
N TRP A 168 -7.94 1.00 -15.76
CA TRP A 168 -7.71 1.62 -17.07
C TRP A 168 -6.93 0.71 -18.05
N GLU A 169 -6.30 -0.36 -17.56
CA GLU A 169 -5.69 -1.43 -18.40
C GLU A 169 -6.64 -2.60 -18.68
N GLY A 170 -7.93 -2.46 -18.36
CA GLY A 170 -8.95 -3.48 -18.61
C GLY A 170 -9.28 -4.38 -17.42
N GLY A 171 -8.54 -4.27 -16.31
CA GLY A 171 -8.79 -5.04 -15.08
C GLY A 171 -9.97 -4.54 -14.23
N PRO A 172 -10.34 -5.28 -13.16
CA PRO A 172 -11.31 -4.82 -12.16
C PRO A 172 -10.74 -3.69 -11.30
N CYS A 173 -11.62 -2.94 -10.64
CA CYS A 173 -11.27 -2.08 -9.52
C CYS A 173 -11.72 -2.73 -8.19
N TYR A 174 -11.41 -2.11 -7.04
CA TYR A 174 -11.82 -2.62 -5.73
C TYR A 174 -13.34 -2.79 -5.62
N HIS A 175 -14.13 -1.87 -6.20
CA HIS A 175 -15.60 -1.98 -6.21
C HIS A 175 -16.13 -3.15 -7.04
N CYS A 176 -15.38 -3.66 -8.03
CA CYS A 176 -15.78 -4.88 -8.74
C CYS A 176 -15.65 -6.11 -7.83
N LEU A 177 -14.70 -6.09 -6.88
CA LEU A 177 -14.47 -7.18 -5.95
C LEU A 177 -15.42 -7.10 -4.73
N TYR A 178 -15.59 -5.89 -4.19
CA TYR A 178 -16.52 -5.62 -3.09
C TYR A 178 -17.49 -4.52 -3.53
N PRO A 179 -18.64 -4.87 -4.12
CA PRO A 179 -19.67 -3.90 -4.42
C PRO A 179 -20.21 -3.27 -3.13
N GLU A 180 -20.46 -1.96 -3.13
CA GLU A 180 -21.23 -1.34 -2.06
C GLU A 180 -22.62 -2.01 -2.02
N THR A 181 -22.99 -2.51 -0.85
CA THR A 181 -24.32 -3.06 -0.59
C THR A 181 -25.06 -2.11 0.34
N ASP A 182 -26.39 -2.09 0.25
CA ASP A 182 -27.30 -1.11 0.88
C ASP A 182 -27.38 -1.22 2.44
N GLY A 183 -26.27 -1.51 3.13
CA GLY A 183 -26.13 -1.33 4.57
C GLY A 183 -25.84 -2.59 5.40
N VAL A 184 -25.29 -3.68 4.85
CA VAL A 184 -25.10 -4.95 5.60
C VAL A 184 -23.65 -5.42 5.73
N ALA A 185 -22.68 -4.71 5.16
CA ALA A 185 -21.30 -5.21 5.07
C ALA A 185 -20.26 -4.43 5.89
N ASP A 186 -20.63 -3.78 6.99
CA ASP A 186 -19.63 -3.44 8.00
C ASP A 186 -19.42 -4.66 8.90
N GLY A 187 -18.55 -5.57 8.44
CA GLY A 187 -17.99 -6.60 9.30
C GLY A 187 -17.26 -5.98 10.49
N LEU A 188 -17.09 -6.74 11.57
CA LEU A 188 -16.30 -6.30 12.73
C LEU A 188 -14.91 -5.84 12.28
N SER A 189 -14.50 -4.66 12.76
CA SER A 189 -13.16 -4.12 12.52
C SER A 189 -12.08 -5.09 13.03
N CYS A 190 -10.85 -4.95 12.53
CA CYS A 190 -9.71 -5.73 13.03
C CYS A 190 -9.51 -5.59 14.55
N GLY A 191 -9.91 -4.45 15.13
CA GLY A 191 -9.87 -4.20 16.57
C GLY A 191 -10.90 -5.02 17.35
N GLU A 192 -12.10 -5.21 16.78
CA GLU A 192 -13.20 -5.91 17.44
C GLU A 192 -13.14 -7.44 17.25
N ALA A 193 -12.67 -7.90 16.09
CA ALA A 193 -12.53 -9.33 15.79
C ALA A 193 -11.20 -9.94 16.29
N GLY A 194 -10.22 -9.09 16.61
CA GLY A 194 -8.84 -9.47 16.86
C GLY A 194 -8.06 -9.81 15.59
N VAL A 195 -6.74 -9.63 15.63
CA VAL A 195 -5.84 -9.95 14.51
C VAL A 195 -4.50 -10.49 15.03
N PHE A 196 -4.00 -11.55 14.40
CA PHE A 196 -2.70 -12.12 14.72
C PHE A 196 -1.60 -11.25 14.09
N GLY A 197 -0.80 -10.55 14.90
CA GLY A 197 0.11 -9.49 14.42
C GLY A 197 1.09 -9.94 13.32
N ALA A 198 1.56 -11.19 13.37
CA ALA A 198 2.41 -11.75 12.31
C ALA A 198 1.73 -11.77 10.93
N VAL A 199 0.39 -11.89 10.88
CA VAL A 199 -0.37 -11.87 9.62
C VAL A 199 -0.30 -10.50 8.97
N THR A 200 -0.37 -9.42 9.76
CA THR A 200 -0.23 -8.06 9.21
C THR A 200 1.17 -7.82 8.70
N GLY A 201 2.19 -8.37 9.38
CA GLY A 201 3.58 -8.35 8.92
C GLY A 201 3.78 -9.03 7.56
N VAL A 202 3.28 -10.26 7.39
CA VAL A 202 3.38 -11.00 6.12
C VAL A 202 2.62 -10.28 5.01
N MET A 203 1.36 -9.90 5.24
CA MET A 203 0.54 -9.25 4.21
C MET A 203 1.08 -7.88 3.80
N GLY A 204 1.57 -7.07 4.75
CA GLY A 204 2.18 -5.80 4.41
C GLY A 204 3.55 -5.95 3.73
N THR A 205 4.32 -7.01 4.01
CA THR A 205 5.55 -7.31 3.26
C THR A 205 5.23 -7.77 1.82
N LEU A 206 4.18 -8.57 1.64
CA LEU A 206 3.68 -8.93 0.30
C LEU A 206 3.19 -7.69 -0.46
N GLN A 207 2.50 -6.77 0.22
CA GLN A 207 2.07 -5.49 -0.35
C GLN A 207 3.26 -4.63 -0.78
N ALA A 208 4.31 -4.52 0.05
CA ALA A 208 5.54 -3.82 -0.31
C ALA A 208 6.23 -4.45 -1.52
N THR A 209 6.28 -5.79 -1.56
CA THR A 209 6.85 -6.55 -2.68
C THR A 209 6.09 -6.25 -3.96
N GLU A 210 4.75 -6.22 -3.90
CA GLU A 210 3.91 -5.89 -5.04
C GLU A 210 4.12 -4.45 -5.50
N ALA A 211 4.17 -3.48 -4.58
CA ALA A 211 4.47 -2.09 -4.90
C ALA A 211 5.83 -1.92 -5.60
N LEU A 212 6.88 -2.60 -5.12
CA LEU A 212 8.21 -2.55 -5.76
C LEU A 212 8.19 -3.17 -7.16
N LYS A 213 7.50 -4.31 -7.34
CA LYS A 213 7.33 -4.92 -8.67
C LYS A 213 6.59 -3.99 -9.62
N GLU A 214 5.54 -3.32 -9.15
CA GLU A 214 4.75 -2.37 -9.94
C GLU A 214 5.58 -1.16 -10.38
N LEU A 215 6.36 -0.57 -9.47
CA LEU A 215 7.25 0.56 -9.77
C LEU A 215 8.38 0.18 -10.76
N LEU A 216 8.82 -1.07 -10.73
CA LEU A 216 9.92 -1.57 -11.56
C LEU A 216 9.46 -2.29 -12.84
N GLY A 217 8.17 -2.56 -12.98
CA GLY A 217 7.62 -3.37 -14.08
C GLY A 217 8.12 -4.82 -14.06
N LEU A 218 8.25 -5.44 -12.87
CA LEU A 218 8.86 -6.76 -12.69
C LEU A 218 7.85 -7.89 -12.46
N GLY A 219 8.19 -9.06 -12.99
CA GLY A 219 7.46 -10.30 -12.75
C GLY A 219 6.01 -10.24 -13.23
N THR A 220 5.12 -10.90 -12.50
CA THR A 220 3.68 -10.90 -12.79
C THR A 220 2.92 -10.11 -11.74
N SER A 221 2.25 -9.04 -12.19
CA SER A 221 1.38 -8.18 -11.37
C SER A 221 0.15 -8.92 -10.86
N LEU A 222 -0.27 -8.66 -9.62
CA LEU A 222 -1.56 -9.07 -9.07
C LEU A 222 -2.76 -8.31 -9.67
N ALA A 223 -2.54 -7.44 -10.67
CA ALA A 223 -3.62 -6.87 -11.46
C ALA A 223 -4.55 -7.96 -12.01
N GLY A 224 -5.85 -7.85 -11.70
CA GLY A 224 -6.86 -8.84 -12.09
C GLY A 224 -6.80 -10.16 -11.32
N ARG A 225 -6.08 -10.23 -10.20
CA ARG A 225 -5.95 -11.44 -9.37
C ARG A 225 -6.08 -11.11 -7.89
N LEU A 226 -6.72 -11.97 -7.12
CA LEU A 226 -6.77 -11.89 -5.66
C LEU A 226 -5.91 -12.99 -5.07
N LEU A 227 -4.86 -12.60 -4.35
CA LEU A 227 -4.12 -13.49 -3.48
C LEU A 227 -4.85 -13.59 -2.14
N MET A 228 -5.13 -14.80 -1.70
CA MET A 228 -5.68 -15.11 -0.38
C MET A 228 -4.69 -15.99 0.37
N TRP A 229 -4.53 -15.71 1.66
CA TRP A 229 -3.64 -16.47 2.54
C TRP A 229 -4.37 -16.89 3.81
N ASP A 230 -4.35 -18.20 4.08
CA ASP A 230 -4.78 -18.82 5.33
C ASP A 230 -3.52 -19.13 6.16
N ALA A 231 -3.30 -18.38 7.24
CA ALA A 231 -2.10 -18.49 8.04
C ALA A 231 -2.07 -19.77 8.90
N LEU A 232 -3.22 -20.31 9.29
CA LEU A 232 -3.29 -21.54 10.09
C LEU A 232 -2.89 -22.75 9.25
N ALA A 233 -3.33 -22.79 8.00
CA ALA A 233 -2.96 -23.85 7.06
C ALA A 233 -1.68 -23.55 6.26
N THR A 234 -1.13 -22.34 6.39
CA THR A 234 0.00 -21.84 5.56
C THR A 234 -0.29 -22.02 4.06
N ARG A 235 -1.51 -21.69 3.63
CA ARG A 235 -1.97 -21.94 2.25
C ARG A 235 -2.22 -20.63 1.52
N PHE A 236 -1.59 -20.50 0.36
CA PHE A 236 -1.83 -19.41 -0.59
C PHE A 236 -2.74 -19.88 -1.71
N THR A 237 -3.78 -19.11 -2.00
CA THR A 237 -4.69 -19.34 -3.13
C THR A 237 -4.74 -18.08 -3.97
N THR A 238 -4.65 -18.20 -5.28
CA THR A 238 -4.84 -17.06 -6.19
C THR A 238 -6.04 -17.33 -7.08
N ILE A 239 -6.97 -16.38 -7.13
CA ILE A 239 -8.13 -16.45 -8.02
C ILE A 239 -8.09 -15.29 -9.02
N ALA A 240 -8.62 -15.52 -10.22
CA ALA A 240 -8.81 -14.46 -11.21
C ALA A 240 -10.01 -13.59 -10.81
N LEU A 241 -9.86 -12.28 -10.93
CA LEU A 241 -10.92 -11.31 -10.71
C LEU A 241 -11.46 -10.84 -12.05
N GLN A 242 -12.78 -10.71 -12.13
CA GLN A 242 -13.47 -10.22 -13.31
C GLN A 242 -13.89 -8.76 -13.10
N ARG A 243 -13.71 -7.96 -14.14
CA ARG A 243 -14.27 -6.61 -14.18
C ARG A 243 -15.79 -6.71 -14.30
N ASP A 244 -16.49 -5.97 -13.47
CA ASP A 244 -17.93 -5.76 -13.61
C ASP A 244 -18.17 -4.66 -14.67
N ALA A 245 -18.89 -5.02 -15.73
CA ALA A 245 -19.24 -4.12 -16.83
C ALA A 245 -20.17 -2.97 -16.38
N THR A 246 -20.86 -3.13 -15.26
CA THR A 246 -21.79 -2.14 -14.69
C THR A 246 -21.22 -1.41 -13.48
N CYS A 247 -19.93 -1.62 -13.15
CA CYS A 247 -19.32 -1.05 -11.94
C CYS A 247 -19.39 0.49 -11.96
N PRO A 248 -19.99 1.15 -10.95
CA PRO A 248 -20.22 2.60 -10.96
C PRO A 248 -18.92 3.42 -10.95
N VAL A 249 -17.79 2.79 -10.60
CA VAL A 249 -16.49 3.46 -10.50
C VAL A 249 -15.65 3.30 -11.77
N CYS A 250 -15.53 2.08 -12.30
CA CYS A 250 -14.63 1.83 -13.43
C CYS A 250 -15.33 1.51 -14.76
N SER A 251 -16.67 1.45 -14.83
CA SER A 251 -17.39 1.28 -16.10
C SER A 251 -17.58 2.61 -16.85
N ALA A 252 -17.65 3.74 -16.14
CA ALA A 252 -18.04 5.04 -16.68
C ALA A 252 -17.03 5.69 -17.67
N GLU A 253 -15.86 5.09 -17.89
CA GLU A 253 -14.83 5.59 -18.81
C GLU A 253 -14.75 4.81 -20.15
N GLN A 254 -15.80 4.09 -20.56
CA GLN A 254 -15.91 3.67 -21.96
C GLN A 254 -16.56 4.75 -22.82
N ASP A 255 -15.94 5.92 -22.87
CA ASP A 255 -16.09 6.84 -24.00
C ASP A 255 -14.74 6.93 -24.72
N VAL A 256 -14.24 5.77 -25.15
CA VAL A 256 -13.19 5.72 -26.17
C VAL A 256 -13.93 5.64 -27.50
N SER A 257 -14.17 6.83 -28.07
CA SER A 257 -14.56 7.01 -29.46
C SER A 257 -13.66 6.19 -30.39
N ALA A 258 -14.31 5.41 -31.26
CA ALA A 258 -13.91 4.94 -32.60
C ALA A 258 -12.49 4.36 -32.80
#